data_AF-X1V1K1-F1
#
_entry.id   AF-X1V1K1-F1
#
_cell.length_a   1.000
_cell.length_b   1.000
_cell.length_c   1.000
_cell.angle_alpha   90.00
_cell.angle_beta   90.00
_cell.angle_gamma   90.00
#
_symmetry.space_group_name_H-M   'P 1'
#
loop_
_entity.id
_entity.type
_entity.pdbx_description
1 polymer ?
#
loop_
_entity_poly.entity_id
_entity_poly.type
_entity_poly.pdbx_seq_one_letter_code
_entity_poly.pdbx_strand_id
1 'polypeptide(L)'
;LLEAMQEYQVTIEGKSYSLAKPFMVIATQVQSGGEGTYPLTDVQVDRFLLRVTSEYSSKEEEKQIISNIDIIDEPDIKTVATLDEIKELQELAKGARVSPDIVEYTASIVDSLRLDPDVLSGPSVRAGIALFKCSRVLALLDGRDFVIPDDIKHLALHAIEHRIRVKPEAEMDDITPKIIVERTLEKVPVPKLKI
;
A
#
# COMPACT_ATOMS: atom_id res chain seq x y z
N LEU A 1 -12.52 -14.56 1.17
CA LEU A 1 -11.36 -13.65 1.03
C LEU A 1 -11.27 -12.65 2.19
N LEU A 2 -12.31 -11.84 2.43
CA LEU A 2 -12.22 -10.76 3.43
C LEU A 2 -12.06 -11.26 4.88
N GLU A 3 -12.72 -12.38 5.23
CA GLU A 3 -12.52 -13.09 6.50
C GLU A 3 -11.04 -13.51 6.65
N ALA A 4 -10.50 -14.22 5.65
CA ALA A 4 -9.09 -14.61 5.60
C ALA A 4 -8.11 -13.43 5.76
N MET A 5 -8.38 -12.29 5.12
CA MET A 5 -7.54 -11.10 5.20
C MET A 5 -7.59 -10.42 6.57
N GLN A 6 -8.74 -10.42 7.24
CA GLN A 6 -8.95 -9.65 8.47
C GLN A 6 -8.77 -10.48 9.74
N GLU A 7 -9.16 -11.75 9.69
CA GLU A 7 -9.21 -12.66 10.84
C GLU A 7 -8.17 -13.79 10.75
N TYR A 8 -7.48 -13.95 9.61
CA TYR A 8 -6.51 -15.03 9.40
C TYR A 8 -7.10 -16.43 9.62
N GLN A 9 -8.39 -16.58 9.34
CA GLN A 9 -9.12 -17.85 9.42
C GLN A 9 -10.16 -17.95 8.30
N VAL A 10 -10.65 -19.16 8.08
CA VAL A 10 -11.79 -19.46 7.21
C VAL A 10 -12.76 -20.38 7.93
N THR A 11 -14.05 -20.08 7.85
CA THR A 11 -15.09 -20.92 8.46
C THR A 11 -15.81 -21.74 7.39
N ILE A 12 -15.73 -23.06 7.49
CA ILE A 12 -16.38 -24.01 6.58
C ILE A 12 -17.31 -24.89 7.41
N GLU A 13 -18.60 -24.89 7.06
CA GLU A 13 -19.63 -25.71 7.72
C GLU A 13 -19.64 -25.55 9.27
N GLY A 14 -19.42 -24.32 9.74
CA GLY A 14 -19.41 -23.99 11.18
C GLY A 14 -18.09 -24.33 11.91
N LYS A 15 -17.08 -24.84 11.21
CA LYS A 15 -15.74 -25.10 11.76
C LYS A 15 -14.73 -24.09 11.22
N SER A 16 -14.03 -23.41 12.12
CA SER A 16 -12.99 -22.44 11.76
C SER A 16 -11.63 -23.10 11.60
N TYR A 17 -10.91 -22.69 10.57
CA TYR A 17 -9.56 -23.14 10.21
C TYR A 17 -8.62 -21.94 10.16
N SER A 18 -7.56 -21.96 10.96
CA SER A 18 -6.55 -20.91 10.96
C SER A 18 -5.63 -21.00 9.75
N LEU A 19 -5.25 -19.84 9.20
CA LEU A 19 -4.29 -19.74 8.11
C LEU A 19 -2.86 -19.72 8.64
N ALA A 20 -1.95 -20.34 7.89
CA ALA A 20 -0.52 -20.32 8.18
C ALA A 20 0.04 -18.89 8.07
N LYS A 21 1.04 -18.56 8.90
CA LYS A 21 1.74 -17.27 8.88
C LYS A 21 3.20 -17.45 8.44
N PRO A 22 3.76 -16.53 7.64
CA PRO A 22 3.15 -15.31 7.09
C PRO A 22 2.08 -15.61 6.03
N PHE A 23 1.05 -14.75 5.95
CA PHE A 23 -0.03 -14.82 4.97
C PHE A 23 -0.10 -13.49 4.22
N MET A 24 -0.13 -13.54 2.89
CA MET A 24 -0.24 -12.37 2.03
C MET A 24 -1.26 -12.65 0.92
N VAL A 25 -2.07 -11.64 0.60
CA VAL A 25 -2.98 -11.65 -0.53
C VAL A 25 -2.49 -10.64 -1.55
N ILE A 26 -2.29 -11.11 -2.78
CA ILE A 26 -2.09 -10.26 -3.95
C ILE A 26 -3.35 -10.40 -4.81
N ALA A 27 -4.03 -9.29 -5.08
CA ALA A 27 -5.22 -9.27 -5.92
C ALA A 27 -4.99 -8.32 -7.10
N THR A 28 -5.32 -8.78 -8.29
CA THR A 28 -5.25 -8.01 -9.54
C THR A 28 -6.66 -7.67 -10.01
N GLN A 29 -6.89 -6.42 -10.40
CA GLN A 29 -8.16 -5.97 -10.97
C GLN A 29 -7.89 -5.30 -12.32
N VAL A 30 -8.60 -5.73 -13.36
CA VAL A 30 -8.58 -5.08 -14.68
C VAL A 30 -9.58 -3.91 -14.64
N GLN A 31 -9.18 -2.74 -15.13
CA GLN A 31 -9.99 -1.52 -15.05
C GLN A 31 -11.20 -1.55 -15.98
N SER A 32 -11.06 -2.11 -17.18
CA SER A 32 -12.17 -2.39 -18.08
C SER A 32 -12.89 -3.65 -17.61
N GLY A 33 -14.04 -3.48 -16.96
CA GLY A 33 -14.88 -4.62 -16.59
C GLY A 33 -15.23 -5.49 -17.81
N GLY A 34 -15.11 -6.81 -17.65
CA GLY A 34 -15.71 -7.79 -18.57
C GLY A 34 -17.08 -8.22 -18.08
N GLU A 35 -17.88 -8.85 -18.93
CA GLU A 35 -19.13 -9.49 -18.50
C GLU A 35 -18.86 -10.44 -17.32
N GLY A 36 -19.64 -10.29 -16.24
CA GLY A 36 -19.48 -11.10 -15.02
C GLY A 36 -18.41 -10.63 -14.04
N THR A 37 -17.74 -9.51 -14.30
CA THR A 37 -16.81 -8.90 -13.32
C THR A 37 -17.54 -7.86 -12.47
N TYR A 38 -17.48 -8.02 -11.15
CA TYR A 38 -17.99 -7.05 -10.19
C TYR A 38 -16.81 -6.37 -9.51
N PRO A 39 -16.64 -5.03 -9.64
CA PRO A 39 -15.55 -4.34 -8.98
C PRO A 39 -15.69 -4.48 -7.46
N LEU A 40 -14.55 -4.50 -6.77
CA LEU A 40 -14.54 -4.45 -5.31
C LEU A 40 -15.15 -3.13 -4.84
N THR A 41 -15.96 -3.19 -3.78
CA THR A 41 -16.51 -1.98 -3.16
C THR A 41 -15.40 -1.21 -2.44
N ASP A 42 -15.63 0.08 -2.21
CA ASP A 42 -14.68 0.97 -1.51
C ASP A 42 -14.24 0.38 -0.16
N VAL A 43 -15.19 -0.20 0.57
CA VAL A 43 -14.95 -0.85 1.87
C VAL A 43 -14.06 -2.10 1.72
N GLN A 44 -14.17 -2.82 0.60
CA GLN A 44 -13.31 -3.97 0.32
C GLN A 44 -11.91 -3.54 -0.09
N VAL A 45 -11.80 -2.54 -0.97
CA VAL A 45 -10.54 -1.97 -1.44
C VAL A 45 -9.73 -1.38 -0.29
N ASP A 46 -10.37 -0.73 0.69
CA ASP A 46 -9.71 -0.14 1.86
C ASP A 46 -8.96 -1.17 2.74
N ARG A 47 -9.29 -2.47 2.63
CA ARG A 47 -8.59 -3.54 3.35
C ARG A 47 -7.23 -3.90 2.75
N PHE A 48 -6.94 -3.50 1.52
CA PHE A 48 -5.63 -3.71 0.90
C PHE A 48 -4.62 -2.69 1.43
N LEU A 49 -3.47 -3.17 1.90
CA LEU A 49 -2.45 -2.33 2.52
C LEU A 49 -1.94 -1.27 1.52
N LEU A 50 -1.56 -1.72 0.34
CA LEU A 50 -1.01 -0.91 -0.76
C LEU A 50 -1.73 -1.24 -2.07
N ARG A 51 -1.78 -0.27 -2.98
CA ARG A 51 -2.12 -0.43 -4.40
C ARG A 51 -0.92 -0.05 -5.25
N VAL A 52 -0.70 -0.83 -6.31
CA VAL A 52 0.29 -0.54 -7.34
C VAL A 52 -0.41 -0.64 -8.69
N THR A 53 -0.10 0.28 -9.59
CA THR A 53 -0.57 0.26 -10.97
C THR A 53 0.52 -0.41 -11.81
N SER A 54 0.12 -1.44 -12.56
CA SER A 54 1.00 -2.08 -13.55
C SER A 54 0.83 -1.36 -14.88
N GLU A 55 1.87 -0.66 -15.31
CA GLU A 55 1.95 -0.07 -16.64
C GLU A 55 2.63 -1.04 -17.62
N TYR A 56 2.50 -0.76 -18.92
CA TYR A 56 3.26 -1.51 -19.92
C TYR A 56 4.75 -1.21 -19.78
N SER A 57 5.57 -2.25 -19.92
CA SER A 57 7.02 -2.10 -19.97
C SER A 57 7.44 -1.24 -21.16
N SER A 58 8.56 -0.54 -21.01
CA SER A 58 9.19 0.13 -22.15
C SER A 58 9.62 -0.89 -23.21
N LYS A 59 9.75 -0.45 -24.47
CA LYS A 59 10.21 -1.31 -25.57
C LYS A 59 11.56 -1.99 -25.27
N GLU A 60 12.44 -1.34 -24.53
CA GLU A 60 13.74 -1.92 -24.19
C GLU A 60 13.65 -2.97 -23.09
N GLU A 61 12.83 -2.75 -22.06
CA GLU A 61 12.51 -3.78 -21.06
C GLU A 61 11.81 -4.98 -21.71
N GLU A 62 10.87 -4.73 -22.63
CA GLU A 62 10.16 -5.79 -23.36
C GLU A 62 11.11 -6.63 -24.22
N LYS A 63 12.06 -6.00 -24.93
CA LYS A 63 13.11 -6.73 -25.65
C LYS A 63 13.96 -7.58 -24.71
N GLN A 64 14.33 -7.07 -23.54
CA GLN A 64 15.11 -7.82 -22.55
C GLN A 64 14.33 -9.03 -22.05
N ILE A 65 13.03 -8.88 -21.75
CA ILE A 65 12.17 -9.99 -21.33
C ILE A 65 12.07 -11.03 -22.43
N ILE A 66 11.75 -10.63 -23.67
CA ILE A 66 11.61 -11.55 -24.82
C ILE A 66 12.93 -12.29 -25.08
N SER A 67 14.06 -11.59 -25.04
CA SER A 67 15.38 -12.19 -25.32
C SER A 67 15.85 -13.16 -24.24
N ASN A 68 15.29 -13.07 -23.03
CA ASN A 68 15.66 -13.90 -21.88
C ASN A 68 14.55 -14.89 -21.48
N ILE A 69 13.49 -15.07 -22.29
CA ILE A 69 12.31 -15.85 -21.89
C ILE A 69 12.68 -17.29 -21.51
N ASP A 70 13.59 -17.93 -22.25
CA ASP A 70 14.03 -19.29 -21.97
C ASP A 70 14.74 -19.41 -20.60
N ILE A 71 15.44 -18.36 -20.16
CA ILE A 71 16.10 -18.30 -18.83
C ILE A 71 15.06 -18.03 -17.74
N ILE A 72 14.06 -17.20 -18.03
CA ILE A 72 13.01 -16.82 -17.09
C ILE A 72 12.07 -18.00 -16.82
N ASP A 73 11.77 -18.81 -17.84
CA ASP A 73 10.90 -20.00 -17.74
C ASP A 73 11.58 -21.18 -17.02
N GLU A 74 12.92 -21.22 -16.99
CA GLU A 74 13.71 -22.23 -16.26
C GLU A 74 14.59 -21.59 -15.17
N PRO A 75 13.99 -20.95 -14.14
CA PRO A 75 14.77 -20.17 -13.19
C PRO A 75 15.50 -21.09 -12.20
N ASP A 76 16.84 -21.02 -12.17
CA ASP A 76 17.67 -21.63 -11.11
C ASP A 76 17.66 -20.73 -9.86
N ILE A 77 16.55 -20.76 -9.12
CA ILE A 77 16.39 -19.99 -7.88
C ILE A 77 16.87 -20.77 -6.66
N LYS A 78 17.62 -20.09 -5.80
CA LYS A 78 18.01 -20.62 -4.49
C LYS A 78 17.18 -19.95 -3.40
N THR A 79 16.72 -20.75 -2.44
CA THR A 79 16.07 -20.24 -1.24
C THR A 79 17.07 -19.41 -0.43
N VAL A 80 16.80 -18.12 -0.26
CA VAL A 80 17.65 -17.18 0.50
C VAL A 80 17.09 -16.84 1.89
N ALA A 81 15.84 -17.19 2.15
CA ALA A 81 15.18 -16.96 3.43
C ALA A 81 14.13 -18.04 3.72
N THR A 82 13.99 -18.38 4.98
CA THR A 82 12.98 -19.28 5.55
C THR A 82 11.80 -18.50 6.08
N LEU A 83 10.67 -19.18 6.31
CA LEU A 83 9.48 -18.52 6.87
C LEU A 83 9.71 -17.96 8.29
N ASP A 84 10.60 -18.57 9.06
CA ASP A 84 10.90 -18.10 10.41
C ASP A 84 11.80 -16.85 10.37
N GLU A 85 12.79 -16.80 9.47
CA GLU A 85 13.57 -15.58 9.22
C GLU A 85 12.66 -14.41 8.75
N ILE A 86 11.66 -14.68 7.91
CA ILE A 86 10.68 -13.65 7.52
C ILE A 86 9.86 -13.16 8.72
N LYS A 87 9.49 -14.03 9.67
CA LYS A 87 8.79 -13.60 10.90
C LYS A 87 9.70 -12.76 11.78
N GLU A 88 10.97 -13.14 11.92
CA GLU A 88 11.97 -12.36 12.66
C GLU A 88 12.15 -10.96 12.07
N LEU A 89 12.20 -10.84 10.73
CA LEU A 89 12.25 -9.54 10.04
C LEU A 89 10.97 -8.72 10.28
N GLN A 90 9.80 -9.35 10.33
CA GLN A 90 8.55 -8.66 10.67
C GLN A 90 8.56 -8.12 12.11
N GLU A 91 9.14 -8.84 13.06
CA GLU A 91 9.33 -8.34 14.43
C GLU A 91 10.39 -7.23 14.50
N LEU A 92 11.48 -7.34 13.74
CA LEU A 92 12.50 -6.31 13.64
C LEU A 92 11.92 -4.99 13.11
N ALA A 93 11.05 -5.05 12.10
CA ALA A 93 10.29 -3.90 11.61
C ALA A 93 9.43 -3.24 12.70
N LYS A 94 8.92 -4.04 13.65
CA LYS A 94 8.23 -3.51 14.83
C LYS A 94 9.16 -2.89 15.88
N GLY A 95 10.48 -2.91 15.68
CA GLY A 95 11.47 -2.21 16.49
C GLY A 95 11.84 -0.81 15.99
N ALA A 96 11.66 -0.51 14.69
CA ALA A 96 12.06 0.78 14.12
C ALA A 96 11.37 1.97 14.80
N ARG A 97 12.15 2.98 15.22
CA ARG A 97 11.68 4.13 16.00
C ARG A 97 10.81 5.06 15.14
N VAL A 98 9.67 5.45 15.68
CA VAL A 98 8.78 6.44 15.06
C VAL A 98 8.50 7.52 16.09
N SER A 99 8.89 8.77 15.80
CA SER A 99 8.68 9.88 16.73
C SER A 99 7.21 10.30 16.77
N PRO A 100 6.75 10.94 17.86
CA PRO A 100 5.41 11.52 17.92
C PRO A 100 5.13 12.49 16.77
N ASP A 101 6.14 13.26 16.34
CA ASP A 101 6.02 14.20 15.23
C ASP A 101 5.72 13.50 13.88
N ILE A 102 6.25 12.30 13.65
CA ILE A 102 5.93 11.50 12.46
C ILE A 102 4.50 10.95 12.53
N VAL A 103 4.05 10.53 13.70
CA VAL A 103 2.66 10.08 13.92
C VAL A 103 1.69 11.22 13.64
N GLU A 104 1.97 12.41 14.19
CA GLU A 104 1.19 13.62 13.95
C GLU A 104 1.20 14.04 12.48
N TYR A 105 2.37 14.01 11.82
CA TYR A 105 2.49 14.29 10.39
C TYR A 105 1.65 13.33 9.55
N THR A 106 1.70 12.03 9.86
CA THR A 106 0.89 11.00 9.18
C THR A 106 -0.61 11.25 9.38
N ALA A 107 -1.02 11.58 10.61
CA ALA A 107 -2.41 11.91 10.93
C ALA A 107 -2.87 13.17 10.19
N SER A 108 -2.03 14.21 10.15
CA SER A 108 -2.29 15.48 9.46
C SER A 108 -2.48 15.30 7.96
N ILE A 109 -1.70 14.42 7.30
CA ILE A 109 -1.91 14.06 5.89
C ILE A 109 -3.30 13.45 5.70
N VAL A 110 -3.62 12.43 6.49
CA VAL A 110 -4.89 11.71 6.38
C VAL A 110 -6.08 12.62 6.65
N ASP A 111 -5.97 13.53 7.62
CA ASP A 111 -7.02 14.51 7.93
C ASP A 111 -7.17 15.58 6.84
N SER A 112 -6.06 16.13 6.34
CA SER A 112 -6.07 17.09 5.24
C SER A 112 -6.74 16.53 3.98
N LEU A 113 -6.56 15.23 3.69
CA LEU A 113 -7.23 14.56 2.57
C LEU A 113 -8.75 14.44 2.77
N ARG A 114 -9.23 14.28 4.00
CA ARG A 114 -10.67 14.21 4.29
C ARG A 114 -11.35 15.57 4.20
N LEU A 115 -10.60 16.63 4.50
CA LEU A 115 -11.07 18.02 4.46
C LEU A 115 -10.88 18.67 3.08
N ASP A 116 -10.31 17.94 2.14
CA ASP A 116 -10.06 18.43 0.79
C ASP A 116 -11.40 18.65 0.03
N PRO A 117 -11.58 19.82 -0.63
CA PRO A 117 -12.86 20.18 -1.24
C PRO A 117 -13.26 19.28 -2.41
N ASP A 118 -12.33 18.60 -3.06
CA ASP A 118 -12.60 17.75 -4.23
C ASP A 118 -12.82 16.28 -3.82
N VAL A 119 -12.71 15.98 -2.53
CA VAL A 119 -12.90 14.62 -2.00
C VAL A 119 -14.37 14.42 -1.61
N LEU A 120 -14.98 13.39 -2.22
CA LEU A 120 -16.32 12.91 -1.88
C LEU A 120 -16.26 11.98 -0.65
N SER A 121 -15.28 11.10 -0.61
CA SER A 121 -15.02 10.20 0.52
C SER A 121 -13.51 10.01 0.68
N GLY A 122 -13.00 10.34 1.86
CA GLY A 122 -11.58 10.33 2.17
C GLY A 122 -11.08 9.02 2.79
N PRO A 123 -9.76 8.91 2.98
CA PRO A 123 -9.15 7.70 3.48
C PRO A 123 -9.57 7.35 4.91
N SER A 124 -9.77 6.06 5.19
CA SER A 124 -10.03 5.57 6.54
C SER A 124 -8.77 5.61 7.42
N VAL A 125 -8.89 5.25 8.70
CA VAL A 125 -7.73 5.08 9.61
C VAL A 125 -6.70 4.07 9.07
N ARG A 126 -7.11 3.16 8.17
CA ARG A 126 -6.22 2.16 7.57
C ARG A 126 -5.13 2.80 6.71
N ALA A 127 -5.36 3.97 6.12
CA ALA A 127 -4.33 4.71 5.41
C ALA A 127 -3.17 5.09 6.34
N GLY A 128 -3.48 5.70 7.49
CA GLY A 128 -2.46 6.06 8.48
C GLY A 128 -1.73 4.84 9.05
N ILE A 129 -2.45 3.75 9.31
CA ILE A 129 -1.84 2.48 9.76
C ILE A 129 -0.92 1.90 8.68
N ALA A 130 -1.31 1.98 7.40
CA ALA A 130 -0.51 1.51 6.28
C ALA A 130 0.79 2.30 6.18
N LEU A 131 0.71 3.64 6.17
CA LEU A 131 1.87 4.53 6.16
C LEU A 131 2.80 4.26 7.34
N PHE A 132 2.27 4.12 8.55
CA PHE A 132 3.05 3.83 9.74
C PHE A 132 3.78 2.48 9.63
N LYS A 133 3.09 1.41 9.23
CA LYS A 133 3.70 0.08 9.14
C LYS A 133 4.74 0.00 8.02
N CYS A 134 4.40 0.52 6.85
CA CYS A 134 5.28 0.46 5.68
C CYS A 134 6.50 1.36 5.83
N SER A 135 6.38 2.53 6.46
CA SER A 135 7.54 3.42 6.66
C SER A 135 8.61 2.82 7.56
N ARG A 136 8.20 2.04 8.58
CA ARG A 136 9.15 1.27 9.41
C ARG A 136 9.93 0.24 8.61
N VAL A 137 9.26 -0.44 7.69
CA VAL A 137 9.90 -1.41 6.80
C VAL A 137 10.84 -0.70 5.83
N LEU A 138 10.39 0.40 5.21
CA LEU A 138 11.19 1.19 4.28
C LEU A 138 12.46 1.74 4.94
N ALA A 139 12.33 2.29 6.15
CA ALA A 139 13.48 2.74 6.93
C ALA A 139 14.51 1.63 7.16
N LEU A 140 14.07 0.42 7.53
CA LEU A 140 14.98 -0.72 7.72
C LEU A 140 15.63 -1.18 6.41
N LEU A 141 14.89 -1.19 5.30
CA LEU A 141 15.44 -1.53 3.98
C LEU A 141 16.52 -0.52 3.56
N ASP A 142 16.39 0.73 3.98
CA ASP A 142 17.39 1.79 3.81
C ASP A 142 18.51 1.75 4.87
N GLY A 143 18.53 0.74 5.74
CA GLY A 143 19.55 0.57 6.79
C GLY A 143 19.40 1.52 7.99
N ARG A 144 18.23 2.14 8.18
CA ARG A 144 17.91 3.03 9.29
C ARG A 144 16.98 2.36 10.31
N ASP A 145 17.22 2.59 11.59
CA ASP A 145 16.35 2.13 12.67
C ASP A 145 15.29 3.18 13.08
N PHE A 146 15.10 4.24 12.30
CA PHE A 146 14.13 5.31 12.57
C PHE A 146 13.48 5.83 11.28
N VAL A 147 12.21 6.23 11.40
CA VAL A 147 11.40 6.75 10.29
C VAL A 147 11.61 8.26 10.14
N ILE A 148 11.71 8.72 8.89
CA ILE A 148 11.75 10.13 8.49
C ILE A 148 10.50 10.52 7.69
N PRO A 149 10.18 11.82 7.55
CA PRO A 149 8.99 12.25 6.80
C PRO A 149 8.98 11.79 5.34
N ASP A 150 10.15 11.67 4.73
CA ASP A 150 10.28 11.24 3.34
C ASP A 150 9.85 9.77 3.14
N ASP A 151 9.97 8.92 4.16
CA ASP A 151 9.44 7.54 4.12
C ASP A 151 7.91 7.56 3.97
N ILE A 152 7.25 8.46 4.71
CA ILE A 152 5.79 8.64 4.66
C ILE A 152 5.37 9.15 3.28
N LYS A 153 6.09 10.16 2.75
CA LYS A 153 5.82 10.73 1.43
C LYS A 153 5.98 9.70 0.31
N HIS A 154 7.04 8.91 0.36
CA HIS A 154 7.32 7.88 -0.63
C HIS A 154 6.19 6.83 -0.71
N LEU A 155 5.59 6.50 0.44
CA LEU A 155 4.52 5.52 0.54
C LEU A 155 3.12 6.10 0.34
N ALA A 156 2.97 7.43 0.32
CA ALA A 156 1.69 8.13 0.31
C ALA A 156 0.77 7.67 -0.80
N LEU A 157 1.23 7.71 -2.06
CA LEU A 157 0.41 7.35 -3.20
C LEU A 157 -0.06 5.88 -3.11
N HIS A 158 0.88 4.96 -2.87
CA HIS A 158 0.60 3.52 -2.75
C HIS A 158 -0.37 3.18 -1.61
N ALA A 159 -0.32 3.92 -0.51
CA ALA A 159 -1.15 3.70 0.66
C ALA A 159 -2.45 4.52 0.65
N ILE A 160 -2.67 5.46 -0.25
CA ILE A 160 -3.81 6.38 -0.14
C ILE A 160 -4.68 6.40 -1.39
N GLU A 161 -4.09 6.29 -2.58
CA GLU A 161 -4.78 6.53 -3.86
C GLU A 161 -6.11 5.75 -3.98
N HIS A 162 -6.11 4.47 -3.61
CA HIS A 162 -7.29 3.60 -3.67
C HIS A 162 -8.36 3.89 -2.63
N ARG A 163 -8.06 4.76 -1.66
CA ARG A 163 -8.92 5.12 -0.52
C ARG A 163 -9.59 6.48 -0.69
N ILE A 164 -9.39 7.14 -1.84
CA ILE A 164 -10.01 8.43 -2.16
C ILE A 164 -11.10 8.20 -3.21
N ARG A 165 -12.25 8.84 -3.00
CA ARG A 165 -13.27 9.06 -4.03
C ARG A 165 -13.35 10.55 -4.31
N VAL A 166 -13.20 10.92 -5.57
CA VAL A 166 -13.25 12.30 -6.05
C VAL A 166 -14.72 12.67 -6.30
N LYS A 167 -15.07 13.94 -6.13
CA LYS A 167 -16.41 14.44 -6.48
C LYS A 167 -16.59 14.46 -8.01
N PRO A 168 -17.79 14.18 -8.54
CA PRO A 168 -18.04 14.18 -9.98
C PRO A 168 -17.65 15.48 -10.67
N GLU A 169 -17.87 16.64 -10.02
CA GLU A 169 -17.52 17.95 -10.57
C GLU A 169 -16.00 18.13 -10.73
N ALA A 170 -15.23 17.61 -9.79
CA ALA A 170 -13.77 17.66 -9.84
C ALA A 170 -13.19 16.64 -10.83
N GLU A 171 -13.84 15.48 -11.00
CA GLU A 171 -13.47 14.53 -12.07
C GLU A 171 -13.65 15.13 -13.46
N MET A 172 -14.67 15.98 -13.67
CA MET A 172 -14.86 16.71 -14.93
C MET A 172 -13.73 17.71 -15.22
N ASP A 173 -13.04 18.18 -14.18
CA ASP A 173 -11.86 19.05 -14.26
C ASP A 173 -10.54 18.26 -14.26
N ASP A 174 -10.58 16.96 -14.60
CA ASP A 174 -9.44 16.04 -14.65
C ASP A 174 -8.69 15.88 -13.31
N ILE A 175 -9.34 16.18 -12.18
CA ILE A 175 -8.76 15.98 -10.85
C ILE A 175 -8.76 14.49 -10.50
N THR A 176 -7.59 13.98 -10.17
CA THR A 176 -7.39 12.57 -9.81
C THR A 176 -7.00 12.41 -8.34
N PRO A 177 -7.21 11.23 -7.72
CA PRO A 177 -6.68 10.93 -6.39
C PRO A 177 -5.19 11.21 -6.24
N LYS A 178 -4.40 10.94 -7.29
CA LYS A 178 -2.96 11.23 -7.33
C LYS A 178 -2.68 12.72 -7.13
N ILE A 179 -3.36 13.58 -7.89
CA ILE A 179 -3.21 15.05 -7.78
C ILE A 179 -3.57 15.53 -6.38
N ILE A 180 -4.65 15.00 -5.80
CA ILE A 180 -5.10 15.33 -4.44
C ILE A 180 -4.06 14.93 -3.39
N VAL A 181 -3.43 13.75 -3.54
CA VAL A 181 -2.36 13.29 -2.66
C VAL A 181 -1.14 14.20 -2.80
N GLU A 182 -0.67 14.46 -4.01
CA GLU A 182 0.52 15.29 -4.27
C GLU A 182 0.37 16.70 -3.68
N ARG A 183 -0.74 17.40 -3.96
CA ARG A 183 -0.99 18.73 -3.37
C ARG A 183 -1.09 18.69 -1.85
N THR A 184 -1.59 17.60 -1.27
CA THR A 184 -1.66 17.45 0.19
C THR A 184 -0.26 17.33 0.79
N LEU A 185 0.65 16.57 0.15
CA LEU A 185 2.03 16.42 0.62
C LEU A 185 2.82 17.73 0.54
N GLU A 186 2.47 18.62 -0.39
CA GLU A 186 3.03 19.97 -0.49
C GLU A 186 2.47 20.91 0.59
N LYS A 187 1.17 20.80 0.86
CA LYS A 187 0.46 21.66 1.82
C LYS A 187 0.77 21.33 3.28
N VAL A 188 0.87 20.05 3.65
CA VAL A 188 1.05 19.63 5.04
C VAL A 188 2.49 19.88 5.47
N PRO A 189 2.74 20.72 6.50
CA PRO A 189 4.09 21.05 6.93
C PRO A 189 4.87 19.82 7.39
N VAL A 190 6.09 19.68 6.87
CA VAL A 190 7.02 18.62 7.29
C VAL A 190 7.54 18.95 8.70
N PRO A 191 7.48 18.00 9.65
CA PRO A 191 7.99 18.25 11.00
C PRO A 191 9.51 18.41 11.00
N LYS A 192 10.01 19.31 11.84
CA LYS A 192 11.45 19.43 12.11
C LYS A 192 11.84 18.35 13.10
N LEU A 193 12.40 17.24 12.60
CA LEU A 193 12.88 16.16 13.46
C LEU A 193 13.95 16.70 14.42
N LYS A 194 13.70 16.53 15.71
CA LYS A 194 14.75 16.65 16.74
C LYS A 194 15.44 15.29 16.82
N ILE A 195 16.56 15.17 16.12
CA ILE A 195 17.44 13.98 16.15
C ILE A 195 18.18 13.97 17.49
#